data_AF-A0A2N9IJJ3-F1
#
_entry.id   AF-A0A2N9IJJ3-F1
#
_cell.length_a   1.000
_cell.length_b   1.000
_cell.length_c   1.000
_cell.angle_alpha   90.00
_cell.angle_beta   90.00
_cell.angle_gamma   90.00
#
_symmetry.space_group_name_H-M   'P 1'
#
loop_
_entity.id
_entity.type
_entity.pdbx_description
1 polymer ?
#
loop_
_entity_poly.entity_id
_entity_poly.type
_entity_poly.pdbx_seq_one_letter_code
_entity_poly.pdbx_strand_id
1 'polypeptide(L)'
;MCAVNFSSEDIPNGIGFGGRVNHLGLFLSASFDQGHTFNCTTFGSPSLSKTSRICPEVIECWRVVPKGKQGTHDAVKGTVLDRFKEDRHTLNMVGLANSSE
;
A
#
# COMPACT_ATOMS: atom_id res chain seq x y z
N MET A 1 -14.28 -6.28 2.41
CA MET A 1 -12.90 -5.84 2.13
C MET A 1 -12.02 -6.45 3.22
N CYS A 2 -11.14 -7.40 2.88
CA CYS A 2 -10.54 -8.35 3.82
C CYS A 2 -9.31 -7.82 4.57
N ALA A 3 -9.25 -6.52 4.85
CA ALA A 3 -8.13 -5.89 5.54
C ALA A 3 -8.62 -5.05 6.72
N VAL A 4 -9.41 -5.66 7.60
CA VAL A 4 -9.70 -5.11 8.94
C VAL A 4 -8.75 -5.81 9.92
N ASN A 5 -7.95 -5.04 10.65
CA ASN A 5 -6.95 -5.48 11.65
C ASN A 5 -5.59 -6.02 11.13
N PHE A 6 -5.08 -5.55 9.99
CA PHE A 6 -3.66 -5.72 9.68
C PHE A 6 -2.87 -4.53 10.24
N SER A 7 -1.85 -4.80 11.08
CA SER A 7 -0.80 -3.81 11.37
C SER A 7 0.13 -3.74 10.16
N SER A 8 0.74 -2.57 9.90
CA SER A 8 1.66 -2.39 8.76
C SER A 8 2.94 -3.21 8.87
N GLU A 9 3.16 -3.88 9.99
CA GLU A 9 4.39 -4.63 10.27
C GLU A 9 4.51 -5.88 9.41
N ASP A 10 3.39 -6.49 8.97
CA ASP A 10 3.41 -7.64 8.07
C ASP A 10 2.21 -7.62 7.13
N ILE A 11 2.45 -7.42 5.82
CA ILE A 11 1.50 -7.79 4.76
C ILE A 11 2.00 -9.10 4.15
N PRO A 12 1.92 -10.25 4.87
CA PRO A 12 2.62 -11.48 4.48
C PRO A 12 2.13 -12.05 3.15
N ASN A 13 0.90 -11.69 2.75
CA ASN A 13 0.25 -12.21 1.56
C ASN A 13 0.18 -11.18 0.41
N GLY A 14 0.81 -10.00 0.54
CA GLY A 14 0.70 -8.93 -0.44
C GLY A 14 -0.65 -8.19 -0.43
N ILE A 15 -0.87 -7.31 -1.41
CA ILE A 15 -2.03 -6.42 -1.49
C ILE A 15 -2.84 -6.71 -2.74
N GLY A 16 -4.16 -6.85 -2.59
CA GLY A 16 -5.10 -7.12 -3.68
C GLY A 16 -6.24 -6.11 -3.77
N PHE A 17 -6.62 -5.72 -5.00
CA PHE A 17 -7.72 -4.79 -5.26
C PHE A 17 -8.70 -5.33 -6.30
N GLY A 18 -9.96 -5.42 -5.88
CA GLY A 18 -11.04 -5.95 -6.71
C GLY A 18 -10.78 -7.38 -7.18
N GLY A 19 -11.77 -8.02 -7.78
CA GLY A 19 -11.53 -9.33 -8.37
C GLY A 19 -12.74 -9.94 -9.02
N ARG A 20 -12.60 -11.23 -9.25
CA ARG A 20 -13.62 -12.20 -9.61
C ARG A 20 -13.29 -13.51 -8.89
N VAL A 21 -14.09 -14.55 -9.10
CA VAL A 21 -13.77 -15.89 -8.59
C VAL A 21 -12.35 -16.28 -9.02
N ASN A 22 -11.51 -16.64 -8.04
CA ASN A 22 -10.12 -17.08 -8.17
C ASN A 22 -9.08 -16.05 -8.64
N HIS A 23 -9.46 -14.78 -8.90
CA HIS A 23 -8.50 -13.78 -9.39
C HIS A 23 -8.75 -12.39 -8.81
N LEU A 24 -7.66 -11.73 -8.43
CA LEU A 24 -7.67 -10.32 -8.06
C LEU A 24 -7.51 -9.46 -9.32
N GLY A 25 -8.16 -8.30 -9.35
CA GLY A 25 -8.08 -7.35 -10.47
C GLY A 25 -6.69 -6.73 -10.59
N LEU A 26 -6.10 -6.40 -9.44
CA LEU A 26 -4.69 -6.06 -9.25
C LEU A 26 -4.21 -6.75 -7.99
N PHE A 27 -3.02 -7.35 -8.05
CA PHE A 27 -2.33 -7.93 -6.90
C PHE A 27 -0.85 -7.56 -6.95
N LEU A 28 -0.28 -7.26 -5.78
CA LEU A 28 1.15 -7.09 -5.55
C LEU A 28 1.59 -8.05 -4.45
N SER A 29 2.74 -8.71 -4.63
CA SER A 29 3.37 -9.56 -3.62
C SER A 29 3.75 -8.76 -2.37
N ALA A 30 4.00 -9.45 -1.26
CA ALA A 30 4.47 -8.83 -0.01
C ALA A 30 5.81 -8.08 -0.19
N SER A 31 6.65 -8.52 -1.13
CA SER A 31 7.92 -7.91 -1.52
C SER A 31 7.77 -6.73 -2.49
N PHE A 32 6.54 -6.43 -2.95
CA PHE A 32 6.23 -5.33 -3.88
C PHE A 32 6.98 -5.37 -5.24
N ASP A 33 7.65 -6.46 -5.56
CA ASP A 33 8.46 -6.66 -6.76
C ASP A 33 7.70 -7.39 -7.88
N GLN A 34 6.62 -8.08 -7.54
CA GLN A 34 5.86 -8.92 -8.44
C GLN A 34 4.37 -8.73 -8.22
N GLY A 35 3.59 -9.00 -9.26
CA GLY A 35 2.17 -8.88 -9.19
C GLY A 35 1.45 -9.54 -10.35
N HIS A 36 0.14 -9.41 -10.33
CA HIS A 36 -0.67 -9.77 -11.47
C HIS A 36 -1.90 -8.88 -11.62
N THR A 37 -2.44 -8.83 -12.82
CA THR A 37 -3.71 -8.14 -13.12
C THR A 37 -4.58 -8.97 -14.05
N PHE A 38 -5.87 -9.03 -13.71
CA PHE A 38 -6.89 -9.73 -14.46
C PHE A 38 -8.13 -8.84 -14.62
N ASN A 39 -9.03 -9.22 -15.53
CA ASN A 39 -10.34 -8.59 -15.60
C ASN A 39 -11.07 -8.72 -14.25
N CYS A 40 -11.68 -7.63 -13.82
CA CYS A 40 -12.26 -7.46 -12.50
C CYS A 40 -13.77 -7.23 -12.59
N THR A 41 -14.59 -8.00 -11.88
CA THR A 41 -16.05 -7.77 -11.84
C THR A 41 -16.43 -6.70 -10.82
N THR A 42 -15.63 -6.51 -9.76
CA THR A 42 -15.87 -5.45 -8.74
C THR A 42 -15.90 -4.06 -9.37
N PHE A 43 -15.02 -3.80 -10.34
CA PHE A 43 -14.88 -2.49 -10.98
C PHE A 43 -15.25 -2.50 -12.47
N GLY A 44 -15.58 -3.66 -13.04
CA GLY A 44 -15.82 -3.81 -14.48
C GLY A 44 -14.59 -3.54 -15.35
N SER A 45 -13.39 -3.51 -14.76
CA SER A 45 -12.16 -3.14 -15.46
C SER A 45 -11.56 -4.34 -16.23
N PRO A 46 -10.91 -4.08 -17.38
CA PRO A 46 -10.06 -5.07 -18.04
C PRO A 46 -8.76 -5.29 -17.23
N SER A 47 -7.93 -6.23 -17.67
CA SER A 47 -6.53 -6.31 -17.23
C SER A 47 -5.81 -4.99 -17.49
N LEU A 48 -4.98 -4.57 -16.52
CA LEU A 48 -4.32 -3.25 -16.53
C LEU A 48 -2.99 -3.25 -17.31
N SER A 49 -2.55 -4.40 -17.82
CA SER A 49 -1.34 -4.56 -18.61
C SER A 49 -1.54 -5.55 -19.76
N LYS A 50 -0.62 -5.56 -20.73
CA LYS A 50 -0.65 -6.49 -21.87
C LYS A 50 -0.53 -7.95 -21.44
N THR A 51 0.22 -8.22 -20.38
CA THR A 51 0.41 -9.53 -19.77
C THR A 51 -0.22 -9.56 -18.39
N SER A 52 -0.66 -10.74 -17.93
CA SER A 52 -1.26 -10.86 -16.60
C SER A 52 -0.26 -10.75 -15.47
N ARG A 53 1.03 -11.03 -15.70
CA ARG A 53 2.11 -10.84 -14.73
C ARG A 53 2.73 -9.46 -14.90
N ILE A 54 3.02 -8.81 -13.79
CA ILE A 54 3.67 -7.49 -13.72
C ILE A 54 4.82 -7.52 -12.73
N CYS A 55 5.84 -6.71 -13.01
CA CYS A 55 6.94 -6.41 -12.09
C CYS A 55 7.04 -4.88 -12.00
N PRO A 56 6.49 -4.25 -10.94
CA PRO A 56 6.55 -2.81 -10.79
C PRO A 56 8.00 -2.33 -10.63
N GLU A 57 8.38 -1.30 -11.39
CA GLU A 57 9.68 -0.63 -11.20
C GLU A 57 9.61 0.41 -10.07
N VAL A 58 8.47 1.10 -9.97
CA VAL A 58 8.21 2.16 -8.99
C VAL A 58 6.76 2.06 -8.51
N ILE A 59 6.55 2.25 -7.20
CA ILE A 59 5.23 2.32 -6.58
C ILE A 59 5.15 3.63 -5.77
N GLU A 60 4.15 4.45 -6.08
CA GLU A 60 3.89 5.71 -5.39
C GLU A 60 2.53 5.69 -4.69
N CYS A 61 2.49 6.13 -3.45
CA CYS A 61 1.28 6.20 -2.63
C CYS A 61 1.06 7.61 -2.10
N TRP A 62 -0.11 8.19 -2.36
CA TRP A 62 -0.40 9.59 -2.04
C TRP A 62 -1.51 9.69 -1.00
N ARG A 63 -1.27 10.40 0.11
CA ARG A 63 -2.31 10.75 1.08
C ARG A 63 -3.03 12.02 0.63
N VAL A 64 -4.33 11.93 0.38
CA VAL A 64 -5.16 13.09 0.06
C VAL A 64 -5.64 13.76 1.36
N VAL A 65 -5.35 15.05 1.52
CA VAL A 65 -5.81 15.86 2.67
C VAL A 65 -6.81 16.90 2.17
N PRO A 66 -8.03 16.98 2.73
CA PRO A 66 -9.02 17.99 2.33
C PRO A 66 -8.47 19.42 2.48
N LYS A 67 -8.64 20.25 1.44
CA LYS A 67 -8.36 21.69 1.53
C LYS A 67 -9.38 22.32 2.48
N GLY A 68 -8.94 22.64 3.70
CA GLY A 68 -9.81 23.19 4.75
C GLY A 68 -9.37 22.92 6.19
N LYS A 69 -8.30 22.14 6.41
CA LYS A 69 -7.61 22.05 7.71
C LYS A 69 -6.14 22.50 7.63
N GLN A 70 -5.91 23.64 6.98
CA GLN A 70 -4.77 24.50 7.35
C GLN A 70 -5.29 25.47 8.41
N GLY A 71 -5.62 24.91 9.57
CA GLY A 71 -6.11 25.64 10.73
C GLY A 71 -5.50 24.94 11.93
N THR A 72 -4.60 25.66 12.58
CA THR A 72 -3.84 25.30 13.79
C THR A 72 -2.95 24.06 13.67
N HIS A 73 -1.80 24.18 14.32
CA HIS A 73 -0.86 23.12 14.62
C HIS A 73 -1.49 22.12 15.61
N ASP A 74 -2.74 21.71 15.38
CA ASP A 74 -3.47 20.75 16.18
C ASP A 74 -2.90 19.38 15.86
N ALA A 75 -1.89 19.05 16.65
CA ALA A 75 -1.63 17.71 17.18
C ALA A 75 -2.43 16.63 16.44
N VAL A 76 -1.82 16.07 15.39
CA VAL A 76 -2.07 14.68 15.02
C VAL A 76 -2.12 13.92 16.34
N LYS A 77 -3.32 13.46 16.73
CA LYS A 77 -3.53 12.79 18.02
C LYS A 77 -2.62 11.57 18.06
N GLY A 78 -1.60 11.66 18.89
CA GLY A 78 -0.53 10.69 18.99
C GLY A 78 0.67 11.35 19.63
N THR A 79 1.36 10.63 20.49
CA THR A 79 2.61 11.10 21.05
C THR A 79 3.66 11.23 19.95
N VAL A 80 4.70 12.03 20.18
CA VAL A 80 5.85 12.11 19.28
C VAL A 80 6.43 10.70 18.99
N LEU A 81 6.34 9.77 19.96
CA LEU A 81 6.73 8.37 19.79
C LEU A 81 5.87 7.62 18.76
N ASP A 82 4.58 7.93 18.65
CA ASP A 82 3.69 7.26 17.69
C ASP A 82 4.02 7.67 16.25
N ARG A 83 4.42 8.93 16.05
CA ARG A 83 4.90 9.43 14.74
C ARG A 83 6.20 8.75 14.33
N PHE A 84 7.16 8.65 15.27
CA PHE A 84 8.42 7.96 15.01
C PHE A 84 8.25 6.48 14.70
N LYS A 85 7.19 5.82 15.19
CA LYS A 85 6.87 4.45 14.80
C LYS A 85 6.44 4.41 13.34
N GLU A 86 5.44 5.19 12.94
CA GLU A 86 4.95 5.23 11.55
C GLU A 86 6.07 5.55 10.55
N ASP A 87 6.88 6.57 10.83
CA ASP A 87 8.01 6.97 9.98
C ASP A 87 9.09 5.88 9.93
N ARG A 88 9.39 5.22 11.07
CA ARG A 88 10.34 4.09 11.09
C ARG A 88 9.80 2.88 10.32
N HIS A 89 8.51 2.57 10.42
CA HIS A 89 7.92 1.44 9.70
C HIS A 89 8.01 1.65 8.19
N THR A 90 7.73 2.86 7.70
CA THR A 90 7.90 3.18 6.27
C THR A 90 9.36 3.12 5.83
N LEU A 91 10.30 3.68 6.62
CA LEU A 91 11.74 3.57 6.35
C LEU A 91 12.25 2.12 6.35
N ASN A 92 11.71 1.25 7.21
CA ASN A 92 12.07 -0.16 7.26
C ASN A 92 11.53 -0.93 6.05
N MET A 93 10.30 -0.66 5.62
CA MET A 93 9.73 -1.25 4.40
C MET A 93 10.49 -0.86 3.13
N VAL A 94 11.07 0.35 3.09
CA VAL A 94 11.90 0.83 1.98
C VAL A 94 13.37 0.38 2.13
N GLY A 95 13.71 -0.37 3.18
CA GLY A 95 15.05 -0.90 3.44
C GLY A 95 16.07 0.16 3.89
N LEU A 96 15.64 1.38 4.17
CA LEU A 96 16.51 2.51 4.52
C LEU A 96 16.82 2.58 6.03
N ALA A 97 16.11 1.83 6.87
CA ALA A 97 16.24 1.88 8.33
C ALA A 97 17.64 1.48 8.85
N ASN A 98 18.45 0.76 8.07
CA ASN A 98 19.81 0.34 8.43
C ASN A 98 20.91 0.98 7.56
N SER A 99 20.61 2.02 6.79
CA SER A 99 21.60 2.73 5.97
C SER A 99 22.41 3.72 6.82
N SER A 100 23.25 3.19 7.70
CA SER A 100 24.32 3.94 8.38
C SER A 100 25.45 2.97 8.66
N GLU A 101 26.32 2.79 7.67
CA GLU A 101 27.73 2.42 7.83
C GLU A 101 28.57 3.45 7.08
#